data_AF-A0AAV5KLW1-F1
#
_entry.id   AF-A0AAV5KLW1-F1
#
_cell.length_a   1.000
_cell.length_b   1.000
_cell.length_c   1.000
_cell.angle_alpha   90.00
_cell.angle_beta   90.00
_cell.angle_gamma   90.00
#
_symmetry.space_group_name_H-M   'P 1'
#
loop_
_entity.id
_entity.type
_entity.pdbx_description
1 polymer ?
#
loop_
_entity_poly.entity_id
_entity_poly.type
_entity_poly.pdbx_seq_one_letter_code
_entity_poly.pdbx_strand_id
1 'polypeptide(L)'
;MASRFQAATLVASRSHPHSIAWSDENLIAAVASGHVVTILNAALLLRPRGLIIVHKSEPCSIGVVKEEDLLSGPLLSTCLSKGPLPCVRSISWLPIEMAPNSGCLLAICTLQGHVKLYRPPFCDFCAEWIETFDIADRLYDHLARISEQGIP
;
A
#
# COMPACT_ATOMS: atom_id res chain seq x y z
N MET A 1 -18.16 -4.90 31.93
CA MET A 1 -17.57 -6.23 31.63
C MET A 1 -16.16 -5.99 31.11
N ALA A 2 -15.14 -6.50 31.79
CA ALA A 2 -13.76 -6.39 31.33
C ALA A 2 -13.55 -7.28 30.09
N SER A 3 -13.01 -6.71 29.02
CA SER A 3 -12.62 -7.47 27.82
C SER A 3 -11.58 -8.52 28.23
N ARG A 4 -11.86 -9.80 27.97
CA ARG A 4 -10.95 -10.92 28.26
C ARG A 4 -9.85 -11.10 27.19
N PHE A 5 -9.81 -10.22 26.20
CA PHE A 5 -8.87 -10.30 25.09
C PHE A 5 -7.71 -9.31 25.33
N GLN A 6 -6.55 -9.85 25.71
CA GLN A 6 -5.33 -9.07 25.80
C GLN A 6 -4.66 -9.05 24.43
N ALA A 7 -4.75 -7.91 23.74
CA ALA A 7 -4.14 -7.74 22.43
C ALA A 7 -2.68 -7.33 22.58
N ALA A 8 -1.75 -8.19 22.16
CA ALA A 8 -0.33 -7.86 22.13
C ALA A 8 -0.01 -7.15 20.80
N THR A 9 0.45 -5.90 20.88
CA THR A 9 0.83 -5.12 19.69
C THR A 9 2.24 -5.50 19.27
N LEU A 10 2.40 -5.94 18.02
CA LEU A 10 3.72 -6.16 17.43
C LEU A 10 4.36 -4.80 17.07
N VAL A 11 5.46 -4.44 17.75
CA VAL A 11 6.14 -3.14 17.64
C VAL A 11 7.30 -3.13 16.62
N ALA A 12 7.59 -4.26 15.96
CA ALA A 12 8.67 -4.33 14.98
C ALA A 12 8.39 -3.46 13.74
N SER A 13 9.44 -2.85 13.17
CA SER A 13 9.36 -2.21 11.86
C SER A 13 8.94 -3.25 10.82
N ARG A 14 7.74 -3.09 10.27
CA ARG A 14 7.21 -4.03 9.28
C ARG A 14 7.92 -3.81 7.96
N SER A 15 8.86 -4.69 7.63
CA SER A 15 9.29 -4.93 6.25
C SER A 15 8.58 -6.18 5.74
N HIS A 16 7.81 -6.03 4.67
CA HIS A 16 7.18 -7.17 3.99
C HIS A 16 8.15 -7.71 2.93
N PRO A 17 8.17 -9.02 2.65
CA PRO A 17 9.10 -9.61 1.68
C PRO A 17 8.97 -9.04 0.26
N HIS A 18 7.79 -8.49 -0.09
CA HIS A 18 7.52 -7.85 -1.38
C HIS A 18 7.63 -6.31 -1.34
N SER A 19 8.35 -5.74 -0.38
CA SER A 19 8.48 -4.30 -0.21
C SER A 19 9.55 -3.65 -1.09
N ILE A 20 10.13 -4.38 -2.05
CA ILE A 20 11.18 -3.89 -2.95
C ILE A 20 10.72 -4.11 -4.40
N ALA A 21 10.85 -3.08 -5.24
CA ALA A 21 10.60 -3.17 -6.67
C ALA A 21 11.71 -2.43 -7.44
N TRP A 22 12.11 -2.99 -8.59
CA TRP A 22 13.08 -2.40 -9.50
C TRP A 22 12.37 -1.78 -10.70
N SER A 23 12.91 -0.68 -11.21
CA SER A 23 12.57 -0.16 -12.53
C SER A 23 13.08 -1.10 -13.62
N ASP A 24 12.46 -1.08 -14.79
CA ASP A 24 12.86 -1.94 -15.92
C ASP A 24 14.30 -1.67 -16.40
N GLU A 25 14.76 -0.42 -16.32
CA GLU A 25 16.14 -0.05 -16.63
C GLU A 25 17.16 -0.46 -15.55
N ASN A 26 16.70 -1.07 -14.44
CA ASN A 26 17.50 -1.50 -13.29
C ASN A 26 18.35 -0.39 -12.63
N LEU A 27 18.02 0.89 -12.89
CA LEU A 27 18.70 2.03 -12.30
C LEU A 27 18.02 2.54 -11.03
N ILE A 28 16.74 2.23 -10.84
CA ILE A 28 15.94 2.75 -9.73
C ILE A 28 15.33 1.59 -8.95
N ALA A 29 15.46 1.66 -7.62
CA ALA A 29 14.82 0.73 -6.70
C ALA A 29 13.89 1.48 -5.75
N ALA A 30 12.62 1.06 -5.69
CA ALA A 30 11.71 1.44 -4.63
C ALA A 30 11.87 0.48 -3.46
N VAL A 31 12.11 1.01 -2.26
CA VAL A 31 12.24 0.22 -1.03
C VAL A 31 11.25 0.76 0.00
N ALA A 32 10.30 -0.07 0.42
CA ALA A 32 9.38 0.23 1.50
C ALA A 32 9.93 -0.20 2.85
N SER A 33 9.83 0.72 3.81
CA SER A 33 10.08 0.51 5.24
C SER A 33 8.90 1.08 6.03
N GLY A 34 8.02 0.21 6.52
CA GLY A 34 6.79 0.64 7.16
C GLY A 34 5.88 1.41 6.20
N HIS A 35 5.60 2.68 6.51
CA HIS A 35 4.77 3.59 5.70
C HIS A 35 5.57 4.46 4.74
N VAL A 36 6.89 4.36 4.74
CA VAL A 36 7.76 5.19 3.91
C VAL A 36 8.31 4.34 2.77
N VAL A 37 8.16 4.82 1.54
CA VAL A 37 8.85 4.25 0.37
C VAL A 37 9.92 5.20 -0.09
N THR A 38 11.14 4.70 -0.14
CA THR A 38 12.29 5.45 -0.61
C THR A 38 12.63 4.99 -2.02
N ILE A 39 12.75 5.95 -2.93
CA ILE A 39 13.15 5.71 -4.32
C ILE A 39 14.65 6.00 -4.41
N LEU A 40 15.44 4.96 -4.66
CA LEU A 40 16.90 5.00 -4.69
C LEU A 40 17.39 4.87 -6.14
N ASN A 41 18.49 5.56 -6.46
CA ASN A 41 19.24 5.30 -7.68
C ASN A 41 20.40 4.35 -7.36
N ALA A 42 20.43 3.19 -7.98
CA ALA A 42 21.49 2.20 -7.76
C ALA A 42 22.88 2.72 -8.18
N ALA A 43 22.94 3.63 -9.16
CA ALA A 43 24.19 4.27 -9.59
C ALA A 43 24.63 5.43 -8.66
N LEU A 44 23.72 5.97 -7.82
CA LEU A 44 23.98 7.11 -6.96
C LEU A 44 23.35 6.90 -5.57
N LEU A 45 24.04 6.14 -4.72
CA LEU A 45 23.57 5.75 -3.38
C LEU A 45 23.59 6.89 -2.34
N LEU A 46 24.13 8.06 -2.69
CA LEU A 46 24.36 9.15 -1.73
C LEU A 46 23.08 9.92 -1.36
N ARG A 47 22.04 9.90 -2.21
CA ARG A 47 20.79 10.62 -1.95
C ARG A 47 19.58 9.88 -2.53
N PRO A 48 18.49 9.72 -1.78
CA PRO A 48 17.25 9.19 -2.34
C PRO A 48 16.75 10.14 -3.44
N ARG A 49 16.38 9.56 -4.59
CA ARG A 49 15.77 10.29 -5.71
C ARG A 49 14.34 10.71 -5.41
N GLY A 50 13.67 9.98 -4.54
CA GLY A 50 12.30 10.29 -4.19
C GLY A 50 11.83 9.61 -2.91
N LEU A 51 10.69 10.08 -2.44
CA LEU A 51 10.03 9.61 -1.22
C LEU A 51 8.52 9.52 -1.48
N ILE A 52 7.89 8.48 -0.94
CA ILE A 52 6.44 8.37 -0.80
C ILE A 52 6.14 8.14 0.67
N ILE A 53 5.23 8.94 1.23
CA ILE A 53 4.71 8.76 2.57
C ILE A 53 3.29 8.22 2.46
N VAL A 54 3.09 6.98 2.90
CA VAL A 54 1.76 6.36 2.95
C VAL A 54 1.04 6.85 4.19
N HIS A 55 0.00 7.64 3.97
CA HIS A 55 -0.88 8.09 5.05
C HIS A 55 -1.83 6.99 5.49
N LYS A 56 -2.31 7.11 6.72
CA LYS A 56 -3.32 6.20 7.26
C LYS A 56 -4.64 6.44 6.51
N SER A 57 -5.19 5.37 5.93
CA SER A 57 -6.54 5.34 5.37
C SER A 57 -7.43 4.41 6.20
N GLU A 58 -8.74 4.53 6.01
CA GLU A 58 -9.67 3.48 6.45
C GLU A 58 -9.36 2.17 5.69
N PRO A 59 -9.72 0.99 6.22
CA PRO A 59 -9.59 -0.26 5.48
C PRO A 59 -10.44 -0.24 4.20
N CYS A 60 -9.87 -0.67 3.08
CA CYS A 60 -10.58 -0.79 1.81
C CYS A 60 -11.77 -1.74 1.99
N SER A 61 -12.98 -1.30 1.62
CA SER A 61 -14.25 -2.02 1.85
C SER A 61 -14.33 -3.42 1.22
N ILE A 62 -13.42 -3.74 0.28
CA ILE A 62 -13.34 -5.06 -0.34
C ILE A 62 -12.71 -6.06 0.63
N GLY A 63 -13.47 -7.09 1.02
CA GLY A 63 -12.95 -8.21 1.81
C GLY A 63 -12.61 -7.86 3.27
N VAL A 64 -13.13 -6.75 3.80
CA VAL A 64 -13.00 -6.42 5.23
C VAL A 64 -13.81 -7.41 6.04
N VAL A 65 -13.12 -8.15 6.90
CA VAL A 65 -13.77 -8.94 7.96
C VAL A 65 -13.96 -8.01 9.14
N LYS A 66 -15.20 -7.90 9.64
CA LYS A 66 -15.47 -7.07 10.80
C LYS A 66 -14.79 -7.66 12.03
N GLU A 67 -14.33 -6.81 12.93
CA GLU A 67 -13.65 -7.25 14.14
C GLU A 67 -14.58 -8.11 15.03
N GLU A 68 -15.88 -7.78 15.06
CA GLU A 68 -16.92 -8.59 15.70
C GLU A 68 -17.02 -10.02 15.15
N ASP A 69 -16.81 -10.19 13.84
CA ASP A 69 -16.83 -11.50 13.18
C ASP A 69 -15.54 -12.30 13.45
N LEU A 70 -14.41 -11.62 13.69
CA LEU A 70 -13.16 -12.28 14.11
C LEU A 70 -13.26 -12.84 15.52
N LEU A 71 -14.04 -12.20 16.38
CA LEU A 71 -14.20 -12.56 17.80
C LEU A 71 -15.36 -13.54 18.05
N SER A 72 -16.19 -13.85 17.04
CA SER A 72 -17.39 -14.68 17.18
C SER A 72 -17.16 -16.19 17.03
N GLY A 73 -15.92 -16.64 16.82
CA GLY A 73 -15.52 -18.05 16.78
C GLY A 73 -14.65 -18.48 17.98
N PRO A 74 -14.39 -19.79 18.17
CA PRO A 74 -13.52 -20.31 19.25
C PRO A 74 -12.02 -20.03 19.01
N LEU A 75 -11.69 -18.86 18.46
CA LEU A 75 -10.32 -18.46 18.16
C LEU A 75 -9.67 -17.86 19.43
N LEU A 76 -8.55 -18.48 19.79
CA LEU A 76 -7.65 -18.29 20.94
C LEU A 76 -7.73 -16.94 21.71
N SER A 77 -7.56 -17.04 23.04
CA SER A 77 -7.52 -15.95 24.04
C SER A 77 -6.46 -14.86 23.80
N THR A 78 -5.56 -15.03 22.82
CA THR A 78 -4.48 -14.08 22.53
C THR A 78 -4.56 -13.68 21.05
N CYS A 79 -5.11 -12.50 20.80
CA CYS A 79 -5.11 -11.90 19.47
C CYS A 79 -3.87 -11.02 19.33
N LEU A 80 -3.03 -11.32 18.33
CA LEU A 80 -1.96 -10.39 17.93
C LEU A 80 -2.63 -9.24 17.17
N SER A 81 -2.68 -8.06 17.78
CA SER A 81 -3.23 -6.89 17.09
C SER A 81 -2.20 -6.36 16.10
N LYS A 82 -2.67 -6.10 14.88
CA LYS A 82 -1.85 -5.35 13.93
C LYS A 82 -1.77 -3.90 14.45
N GLY A 83 -0.55 -3.42 14.74
CA GLY A 83 -0.33 -2.01 15.07
C GLY A 83 -0.97 -1.07 14.03
N PRO A 84 -1.46 0.11 14.46
CA PRO A 84 -2.36 0.98 13.68
C PRO A 84 -1.66 1.78 12.59
N LEU A 85 -0.35 1.61 12.44
CA LEU A 85 0.45 2.38 11.51
C LEU A 85 0.16 1.94 10.07
N PRO A 86 0.02 2.88 9.12
CA PRO A 86 0.03 2.54 7.71
C PRO A 86 1.29 1.75 7.38
N CYS A 87 1.19 0.82 6.44
CA CYS A 87 2.36 0.09 6.01
C CYS A 87 2.16 -0.44 4.61
N VAL A 88 3.24 -0.40 3.84
CA VAL A 88 3.32 -0.97 2.50
C VAL A 88 3.48 -2.48 2.62
N ARG A 89 2.57 -3.21 1.97
CA ARG A 89 2.57 -4.67 1.85
C ARG A 89 3.39 -5.11 0.64
N SER A 90 3.20 -4.46 -0.50
CA SER A 90 3.91 -4.77 -1.73
C SER A 90 4.04 -3.55 -2.64
N ILE A 91 5.06 -3.57 -3.48
CA ILE A 91 5.31 -2.56 -4.51
C ILE A 91 5.40 -3.24 -5.86
N SER A 92 4.82 -2.62 -6.89
CA SER A 92 4.99 -3.01 -8.28
C SER A 92 5.29 -1.78 -9.12
N TRP A 93 6.22 -1.93 -10.05
CA TRP A 93 6.67 -0.88 -10.96
C TRP A 93 6.00 -1.10 -12.32
N LEU A 94 5.41 -0.05 -12.90
CA LEU A 94 4.84 -0.10 -14.23
C LEU A 94 5.87 0.37 -15.27
N PRO A 95 6.03 -0.37 -16.38
CA PRO A 95 6.89 0.06 -17.48
C PRO A 95 6.48 1.40 -18.05
N ILE A 96 7.47 2.24 -18.37
CA ILE A 96 7.26 3.58 -18.93
C ILE A 96 6.49 3.53 -20.27
N GLU A 97 6.63 2.44 -21.00
CA GLU A 97 6.01 2.22 -22.32
C GLU A 97 4.50 1.93 -22.25
N MET A 98 3.96 1.60 -21.07
CA MET A 98 2.55 1.21 -20.93
C MET A 98 1.62 2.34 -20.51
N ALA A 99 2.14 3.53 -20.15
CA ALA A 99 1.32 4.66 -19.72
C ALA A 99 1.02 5.60 -20.91
N PRO A 100 -0.26 5.90 -21.25
CA PRO A 100 -0.63 6.76 -22.37
C PRO A 100 -0.10 8.21 -22.25
N ASN A 101 0.35 8.58 -21.06
CA ASN A 101 0.93 9.86 -20.68
C ASN A 101 2.45 9.79 -20.43
N SER A 102 3.14 8.76 -20.93
CA SER A 102 4.62 8.61 -20.89
C SER A 102 5.23 8.69 -19.49
N GLY A 103 4.45 8.40 -18.44
CA GLY A 103 4.87 8.50 -17.06
C GLY A 103 5.10 7.13 -16.44
N CYS A 104 6.27 6.92 -15.85
CA CYS A 104 6.53 5.82 -14.94
C CYS A 104 5.53 5.87 -13.76
N LEU A 105 4.81 4.78 -13.49
CA LEU A 105 3.88 4.68 -12.37
C LEU A 105 4.36 3.63 -11.38
N LEU A 106 4.22 3.92 -10.09
CA LEU A 106 4.48 2.98 -9.02
C LEU A 106 3.17 2.60 -8.36
N ALA A 107 2.85 1.30 -8.33
CA ALA A 107 1.72 0.77 -7.61
C ALA A 107 2.16 0.33 -6.21
N ILE A 108 1.50 0.84 -5.18
CA ILE A 108 1.74 0.51 -3.78
C ILE A 108 0.49 -0.13 -3.21
N CYS A 109 0.62 -1.37 -2.73
CA CYS A 109 -0.42 -2.03 -1.95
C CYS A 109 -0.18 -1.79 -0.47
N THR A 110 -1.18 -1.27 0.24
CA THR A 110 -1.11 -1.04 1.69
C THR A 110 -1.65 -2.24 2.48
N LEU A 111 -1.33 -2.30 3.77
CA LEU A 111 -1.91 -3.30 4.68
C LEU A 111 -3.42 -3.16 4.83
N GLN A 112 -3.96 -1.96 4.57
CA GLN A 112 -5.37 -1.64 4.61
C GLN A 112 -6.13 -2.14 3.37
N GLY A 113 -5.44 -2.73 2.37
CA GLY A 113 -6.06 -3.26 1.15
C GLY A 113 -6.19 -2.25 0.01
N HIS A 114 -5.69 -1.02 0.20
CA HIS A 114 -5.66 -0.01 -0.86
C HIS A 114 -4.55 -0.30 -1.87
N VAL A 115 -4.79 0.05 -3.13
CA VAL A 115 -3.81 -0.05 -4.22
C VAL A 115 -3.67 1.32 -4.86
N LYS A 116 -2.65 2.05 -4.42
CA LYS A 116 -2.43 3.44 -4.80
C LYS A 116 -1.38 3.56 -5.88
N LEU A 117 -1.66 4.38 -6.89
CA LEU A 117 -0.73 4.73 -7.96
C LEU A 117 0.00 6.03 -7.64
N TYR A 118 1.31 6.02 -7.78
CA TYR A 118 2.18 7.17 -7.63
C TYR A 118 2.91 7.46 -8.92
N ARG A 119 3.14 8.74 -9.19
CA ARG A 119 3.95 9.21 -10.31
C ARG A 119 5.13 10.05 -9.81
N PRO A 120 6.24 10.13 -10.55
CA PRO A 120 7.32 11.02 -10.20
C PRO A 120 6.85 12.49 -10.18
N PRO A 121 7.50 13.33 -9.37
CA PRO A 121 7.25 14.77 -9.36
C PRO A 121 7.58 15.38 -10.73
N PHE A 122 6.93 16.51 -11.04
CA PHE A 122 7.09 17.17 -12.35
C PHE A 122 8.45 17.89 -12.49
N CYS A 123 9.12 18.23 -11.38
CA CYS A 123 10.39 18.93 -11.40
C CYS A 123 11.36 18.39 -10.34
N ASP A 124 12.66 18.59 -10.57
CA ASP A 124 13.76 18.05 -9.75
C ASP A 124 13.88 18.67 -8.35
N PHE A 125 13.11 19.72 -8.04
CA PHE A 125 13.12 20.37 -6.72
C PHE A 125 12.22 19.68 -5.70
N CYS A 126 11.34 18.78 -6.15
CA CYS A 126 10.50 17.98 -5.27
C CYS A 126 10.95 16.52 -5.35
N ALA A 127 11.18 15.90 -4.19
CA ALA A 127 11.46 14.47 -4.09
C ALA A 127 10.18 13.66 -3.79
N GLU A 128 9.10 14.33 -3.39
CA GLU A 128 7.86 13.67 -3.02
C GLU A 128 7.10 13.23 -4.28
N TRP A 129 6.85 11.94 -4.37
CA TRP A 129 6.05 11.34 -5.44
C TRP A 129 4.57 11.60 -5.18
N ILE A 130 3.83 11.81 -6.25
CA ILE A 130 2.46 12.32 -6.19
C ILE A 130 1.49 11.14 -6.33
N GLU A 131 0.64 10.94 -5.33
CA GLU A 131 -0.49 10.02 -5.42
C GLU A 131 -1.44 10.48 -6.52
N THR A 132 -1.73 9.60 -7.48
CA THR A 132 -2.57 9.93 -8.65
C THR A 132 -3.98 9.39 -8.45
N PHE A 133 -4.13 8.10 -8.15
CA PHE A 133 -5.43 7.45 -7.94
C PHE A 133 -5.31 6.23 -7.03
N ASP A 134 -6.40 5.88 -6.34
CA ASP A 134 -6.59 4.58 -5.70
C ASP A 134 -7.41 3.66 -6.62
N ILE A 135 -6.83 2.54 -7.02
CA ILE A 135 -7.48 1.55 -7.89
C ILE A 135 -8.51 0.76 -7.09
N ALA A 136 -8.29 0.54 -5.79
CA ALA A 136 -9.17 -0.28 -4.98
C ALA A 136 -10.56 0.38 -4.86
N ASP A 137 -10.61 1.69 -4.67
CA ASP A 137 -11.86 2.46 -4.62
C ASP A 137 -12.59 2.41 -5.98
N ARG A 138 -11.86 2.61 -7.08
CA ARG A 138 -12.45 2.52 -8.43
C ARG A 138 -13.02 1.14 -8.75
N LEU A 139 -12.31 0.08 -8.31
CA LEU A 139 -12.78 -1.29 -8.48
C LEU A 139 -14.02 -1.53 -7.64
N TYR A 140 -14.04 -1.07 -6.39
CA TYR A 140 -15.21 -1.17 -5.52
C TYR A 140 -16.44 -0.50 -6.15
N ASP A 141 -16.32 0.75 -6.60
CA ASP A 141 -17.39 1.48 -7.27
C ASP A 141 -17.91 0.76 -8.51
N HIS A 142 -17.00 0.15 -9.29
CA HIS A 142 -17.35 -0.60 -10.47
C HIS A 142 -18.13 -1.88 -10.13
N LEU A 143 -17.65 -2.66 -9.15
CA LEU A 143 -18.32 -3.88 -8.69
C LEU A 143 -19.70 -3.57 -8.08
N ALA A 144 -19.81 -2.48 -7.30
CA ALA A 144 -21.06 -2.02 -6.75
C ALA A 144 -22.07 -1.72 -7.87
N ARG A 145 -21.67 -0.97 -8.90
CA ARG A 145 -22.52 -0.65 -10.06
C ARG A 145 -22.98 -1.88 -10.84
N ILE A 146 -22.10 -2.88 -11.03
CA ILE A 146 -22.47 -4.13 -11.71
C ILE A 146 -23.50 -4.90 -10.88
N SER A 147 -23.30 -4.97 -9.56
CA SER A 147 -24.22 -5.68 -8.66
C SER A 147 -25.62 -5.06 -8.64
N GLU A 148 -25.72 -3.74 -8.77
CA GLU A 148 -26.99 -3.01 -8.87
C GLU A 148 -27.68 -3.22 -10.23
N GLN A 149 -26.92 -3.57 -11.28
CA GLN A 149 -27.42 -3.79 -12.63
C GLN A 149 -27.84 -5.24 -12.91
N GLY A 150 -27.68 -6.17 -11.96
CA GLY A 150 -28.22 -7.53 -12.05
C GLY A 150 -27.63 -8.38 -13.18
N ILE A 151 -26.38 -8.14 -13.57
CA ILE A 151 -25.67 -9.01 -14.52
C ILE A 151 -24.91 -10.06 -13.70
N PRO A 152 -25.17 -11.37 -13.90
CA PRO A 152 -24.59 -12.45 -13.09
C PRO A 152 -23.07 -12.57 -13.22
#